data_AF-A0A2K9ETY6-F1
#
_entry.id   AF-A0A2K9ETY6-F1
#
_cell.length_a   1.000
_cell.length_b   1.000
_cell.length_c   1.000
_cell.angle_alpha   90.00
_cell.angle_beta   90.00
_cell.angle_gamma   90.00
#
_symmetry.space_group_name_H-M   'P 1'
#
loop_
_entity.id
_entity.type
_entity.pdbx_description
1 polymer ?
#
loop_
_entity_poly.entity_id
_entity_poly.type
_entity_poly.pdbx_seq_one_letter_code
_entity_poly.pdbx_strand_id
1 'polypeptide(L)'
;MVVDEVDKAGTMRTKSGNSTSLTTALLPLLDPGTAQRFECPFHRVPFDMSRLIWIMTANDAQHIPAPLRDRAKVFHLSALTAKDAVEHFDRLTARCGDQPQRDDCRAFVAQMSETPRGISLRQIGQLVEALRASMAPKVH
;
A
#
# COMPACT_ATOMS: atom_id res chain seq x y z
N MET A 1 -10.71 -0.59 7.96
CA MET A 1 -10.39 0.70 7.32
C MET A 1 -8.91 0.70 6.96
N VAL A 2 -8.56 1.31 5.83
CA VAL A 2 -7.17 1.39 5.35
C VAL A 2 -6.75 2.85 5.28
N VAL A 3 -5.58 3.17 5.82
CA VAL A 3 -4.96 4.49 5.73
C VAL A 3 -3.61 4.34 5.04
N ASP A 4 -3.40 5.09 3.97
CA ASP A 4 -2.18 5.00 3.17
C ASP A 4 -1.18 6.10 3.54
N GLU A 5 0.12 5.80 3.40
CA GLU A 5 1.24 6.75 3.56
C GLU A 5 1.21 7.55 4.88
N VAL A 6 0.99 6.87 6.02
CA VAL A 6 0.88 7.54 7.33
C VAL A 6 2.18 8.21 7.78
N ASP A 7 3.32 7.84 7.20
CA ASP A 7 4.62 8.49 7.37
C ASP A 7 4.68 9.88 6.72
N LYS A 8 3.81 10.16 5.74
CA LYS A 8 3.70 11.46 5.08
C LYS A 8 2.62 12.35 5.71
N ALA A 9 1.87 11.84 6.68
CA ALA A 9 0.89 12.61 7.43
C ALA A 9 1.61 13.60 8.37
N GLY A 10 2.08 14.71 7.81
CA GLY A 10 2.82 15.73 8.54
C GLY A 10 2.04 16.30 9.73
N THR A 11 2.77 16.92 10.66
CA THR A 11 2.18 17.77 11.70
C THR A 11 1.77 19.10 11.10
N MET A 12 0.46 19.30 10.86
CA MET A 12 -0.05 20.65 10.63
C MET A 12 -0.04 21.40 11.97
N ARG A 13 0.88 22.36 12.10
CA ARG A 13 0.87 23.32 13.20
C ARG A 13 -0.17 24.38 12.89
N THR A 14 -1.24 24.46 13.68
CA THR A 14 -2.15 25.60 13.60
C THR A 14 -1.44 26.86 14.10
N LYS A 15 -1.82 28.04 13.59
CA LYS A 15 -1.30 29.35 14.05
C LYS A 15 -1.56 29.62 15.55
N SER A 16 -2.42 28.82 16.18
CA SER A 16 -2.77 28.87 17.60
C SER A 16 -1.83 28.08 18.52
N GLY A 17 -0.79 27.43 17.98
CA GLY A 17 0.14 26.61 18.76
C GLY A 17 -0.31 25.16 18.99
N ASN A 18 -1.55 24.80 18.63
CA ASN A 18 -2.04 23.43 18.69
C ASN A 18 -1.68 22.67 17.41
N SER A 19 -0.94 21.57 17.52
CA SER A 19 -0.66 20.67 16.40
C SER A 19 -1.82 19.68 16.25
N THR A 20 -2.55 19.73 15.14
CA THR A 20 -3.53 18.70 14.79
C THR A 20 -3.04 18.01 13.53
N SER A 21 -2.51 16.79 13.69
CA SER A 21 -2.21 15.93 12.55
C SER A 21 -3.34 14.90 12.40
N LEU A 22 -3.52 14.38 11.18
CA LEU A 22 -4.34 13.19 10.93
C LEU A 22 -4.00 12.08 11.93
N THR A 23 -2.72 11.92 12.24
CA THR A 23 -2.23 10.92 13.21
C THR A 23 -2.77 11.15 14.63
N THR A 24 -2.96 12.40 15.06
CA THR A 24 -3.55 12.72 16.38
C THR A 24 -5.05 12.42 16.42
N ALA A 25 -5.77 12.67 15.33
CA ALA A 25 -7.20 12.38 15.24
C ALA A 25 -7.51 10.88 15.24
N LEU A 26 -6.55 10.05 14.79
CA LEU A 26 -6.69 8.59 14.79
C LEU A 26 -6.48 7.96 16.17
N LEU A 27 -5.75 8.60 17.09
CA LEU A 27 -5.39 7.98 18.37
C LEU A 27 -6.59 7.46 19.20
N PRO A 28 -7.70 8.22 19.35
CA PRO A 28 -8.87 7.73 20.09
C PRO A 28 -9.57 6.54 19.43
N LEU A 29 -9.31 6.31 18.14
CA LEU A 29 -9.93 5.24 17.36
C LEU A 29 -9.12 3.94 17.39
N LEU A 30 -7.85 4.01 17.78
CA LEU A 30 -6.94 2.86 17.84
C LEU A 30 -6.96 2.15 19.19
N ASP A 31 -7.39 2.82 20.26
CA ASP A 31 -7.55 2.22 21.58
C ASP A 31 -9.00 1.71 21.75
N PRO A 32 -9.22 0.40 21.97
CA PRO A 32 -10.55 -0.18 22.13
C PRO A 32 -11.39 0.45 23.25
N GLY A 33 -10.74 0.99 24.29
CA GLY A 33 -11.43 1.66 25.40
C GLY A 33 -12.04 2.99 24.97
N THR A 34 -11.27 3.82 24.25
CA THR A 34 -11.78 5.11 23.75
C THR A 34 -12.66 4.95 22.52
N ALA A 35 -12.43 3.91 21.71
CA ALA A 35 -13.19 3.66 20.48
C ALA A 35 -14.65 3.25 20.73
N GLN A 36 -15.00 2.64 21.88
CA GLN A 36 -16.38 2.23 22.21
C GLN A 36 -17.38 3.39 22.30
N ARG A 37 -16.90 4.60 22.60
CA ARG A 37 -17.72 5.80 22.76
C ARG A 37 -17.08 6.96 22.02
N PHE A 38 -16.59 6.71 20.82
CA PHE A 38 -15.97 7.76 20.02
C PHE A 38 -17.03 8.80 19.65
N GLU A 39 -16.80 10.05 20.04
CA GLU A 39 -17.69 11.16 19.71
C GLU A 39 -17.15 11.90 18.47
N CYS A 40 -17.92 11.85 17.38
CA CYS A 40 -17.59 12.61 16.18
C CYS A 40 -17.70 14.12 16.47
N PRO A 41 -16.68 14.95 16.19
CA PRO A 41 -16.72 16.39 16.50
C PRO A 41 -17.87 17.17 15.85
N PHE A 42 -18.38 16.69 14.70
CA PHE A 42 -19.48 17.32 13.98
C PHE A 42 -20.85 16.88 14.52
N HIS A 43 -21.05 15.57 14.70
CA HIS A 43 -22.35 15.02 15.09
C HIS A 43 -22.58 15.02 16.61
N ARG A 44 -21.51 15.04 17.42
CA ARG A 44 -21.56 14.98 18.90
C ARG A 44 -22.41 13.83 19.46
N VAL A 45 -22.44 12.73 18.71
CA VAL A 45 -23.11 11.48 19.10
C VAL A 45 -22.03 10.41 19.27
N PRO A 46 -22.08 9.59 20.33
CA PRO A 46 -21.13 8.50 20.53
C PRO A 46 -21.40 7.36 19.54
N PHE A 47 -20.32 6.86 18.94
CA PHE A 47 -20.29 5.67 18.10
C PHE A 47 -19.37 4.61 18.70
N ASP A 48 -19.77 3.34 18.60
CA ASP A 48 -18.88 2.22 18.92
C ASP A 48 -18.02 1.87 17.68
N MET A 49 -16.76 2.28 17.73
CA MET A 49 -15.72 2.00 16.73
C MET A 49 -14.74 0.91 17.18
N SER A 50 -14.95 0.27 18.34
CA SER A 50 -14.01 -0.69 18.93
C SER A 50 -13.82 -1.96 18.11
N ARG A 51 -14.75 -2.25 17.20
CA ARG A 51 -14.72 -3.42 16.32
C ARG A 51 -14.08 -3.16 14.96
N LEU A 52 -13.58 -1.95 14.73
CA LEU A 52 -12.91 -1.60 13.48
C LEU A 52 -11.46 -2.08 13.49
N ILE A 53 -11.07 -2.78 12.42
CA ILE A 53 -9.67 -3.10 12.15
C ILE A 53 -9.06 -1.98 11.32
N TRP A 54 -7.91 -1.49 11.77
CA TRP A 54 -7.11 -0.48 11.09
C TRP A 54 -5.90 -1.12 10.42
N ILE A 55 -5.75 -0.88 9.13
CA ILE A 55 -4.54 -1.23 8.36
C ILE A 55 -3.91 0.07 7.91
N MET A 56 -2.64 0.26 8.23
CA MET A 56 -1.90 1.47 7.91
C MET A 56 -0.63 1.09 7.14
N THR A 57 -0.34 1.81 6.06
CA THR A 57 0.90 1.63 5.28
C THR A 57 1.80 2.84 5.49
N ALA A 58 3.11 2.60 5.44
CA ALA A 58 4.14 3.62 5.52
C ALA A 58 5.35 3.15 4.71
N ASN A 59 6.05 4.07 4.07
CA ASN A 59 7.32 3.74 3.40
C ASN A 59 8.47 3.70 4.41
N ASP A 60 8.45 4.61 5.38
CA ASP A 60 9.43 4.68 6.45
C ASP A 60 8.78 4.71 7.83
N ALA A 61 9.00 3.64 8.61
CA ALA A 61 8.49 3.51 9.97
C ALA A 61 9.10 4.52 10.96
N GLN A 62 10.26 5.11 10.64
CA GLN A 62 10.91 6.11 11.49
C GLN A 62 10.16 7.45 11.50
N HIS A 63 9.45 7.76 10.43
CA HIS A 63 8.64 8.97 10.32
C HIS A 63 7.24 8.82 10.95
N ILE A 64 6.88 7.62 11.41
CA ILE A 64 5.61 7.40 12.11
C ILE A 64 5.72 7.94 13.53
N PRO A 65 4.79 8.81 14.00
CA PRO A 65 4.77 9.27 15.37
C PRO A 65 4.69 8.10 16.38
N ALA A 66 5.54 8.15 17.42
CA ALA A 66 5.58 7.12 18.46
C ALA A 66 4.18 6.76 19.03
N PRO A 67 3.26 7.71 19.31
CA PRO A 67 1.93 7.37 19.83
C PRO A 67 1.10 6.44 18.93
N LEU A 68 1.26 6.52 17.60
CA LEU A 68 0.63 5.60 16.66
C LEU A 68 1.36 4.27 16.61
N ARG A 69 2.69 4.32 16.52
CA ARG A 69 3.53 3.13 16.42
C ARG A 69 3.36 2.21 17.62
N ASP A 70 3.26 2.76 18.82
CA ASP A 70 3.11 2.01 20.07
C ASP A 70 1.74 1.31 20.18
N ARG A 71 0.74 1.75 19.39
CA ARG A 71 -0.61 1.19 19.33
C ARG A 71 -0.83 0.28 18.14
N ALA A 72 0.16 0.13 17.27
CA ALA A 72 0.08 -0.67 16.05
C ALA A 72 1.04 -1.85 16.11
N LYS A 73 0.61 -3.00 15.58
CA LYS A 73 1.53 -4.08 15.26
C LYS A 73 2.22 -3.75 13.95
N VAL A 74 3.54 -3.58 13.98
CA VAL A 74 4.34 -3.28 12.78
C VAL A 74 4.67 -4.56 12.04
N PHE A 75 4.35 -4.57 10.74
CA PHE A 75 4.73 -5.63 9.81
C PHE A 75 5.69 -5.05 8.77
N HIS A 76 6.91 -5.58 8.70
CA HIS A 76 7.87 -5.19 7.69
C HIS A 76 7.70 -6.03 6.43
N LEU A 77 7.40 -5.36 5.32
CA LEU A 77 7.36 -5.98 4.00
C LEU A 77 8.74 -5.86 3.36
N SER A 78 9.34 -7.00 3.03
CA SER A 78 10.62 -7.04 2.32
C SER A 78 10.46 -6.56 0.88
N ALA A 79 11.57 -6.10 0.29
CA ALA A 79 11.62 -5.79 -1.13
C ALA A 79 11.25 -7.02 -1.97
N LEU A 80 10.65 -6.77 -3.14
CA LEU A 80 10.29 -7.81 -4.08
C LEU A 80 11.55 -8.57 -4.52
N THR A 81 11.57 -9.89 -4.30
CA THR A 81 12.70 -10.71 -4.77
C THR A 81 12.57 -11.00 -6.26
N ALA A 82 13.68 -11.31 -6.93
CA ALA A 82 13.65 -11.70 -8.34
C ALA A 82 12.77 -12.93 -8.60
N LYS A 83 12.79 -13.89 -7.66
CA LYS A 83 11.91 -15.06 -7.72
C LYS A 83 10.43 -14.63 -7.65
N ASP A 84 10.08 -13.78 -6.70
CA ASP A 84 8.70 -13.30 -6.53
C ASP A 84 8.22 -12.49 -7.73
N ALA A 85 9.09 -11.66 -8.32
CA ALA A 85 8.78 -10.86 -9.50
C ALA A 85 8.44 -11.75 -10.71
N VAL A 86 9.28 -12.75 -10.98
CA VAL A 86 9.05 -13.71 -12.08
C VAL A 86 7.81 -14.55 -11.82
N GLU A 87 7.63 -15.08 -10.60
CA GLU A 87 6.43 -15.85 -10.26
C GLU A 87 5.15 -15.01 -10.37
N HIS A 88 5.21 -13.73 -9.99
CA HIS A 88 4.10 -12.81 -10.13
C HIS A 88 3.75 -12.55 -11.61
N PHE A 89 4.75 -12.34 -12.46
CA PHE A 89 4.55 -12.21 -13.91
C PHE A 89 3.94 -13.47 -14.51
N ASP A 90 4.47 -14.64 -14.17
CA ASP A 90 3.97 -15.94 -14.64
C ASP A 90 2.50 -16.13 -14.25
N ARG A 91 2.14 -15.77 -13.01
CA ARG A 91 0.76 -15.82 -12.52
C ARG A 91 -0.17 -14.89 -13.29
N LEU A 92 0.26 -13.68 -13.62
CA LEU A 92 -0.53 -12.71 -14.38
C LEU A 92 -0.70 -13.09 -15.87
N THR A 93 0.26 -13.84 -16.42
CA THR A 93 0.29 -14.26 -17.83
C THR A 93 -0.15 -15.70 -18.06
N ALA A 94 -0.56 -16.43 -17.01
CA ALA A 94 -1.01 -17.81 -17.10
C ALA A 94 -2.11 -18.06 -18.14
N ARG A 95 -2.91 -17.04 -18.48
CA ARG A 95 -3.99 -17.10 -19.47
C ARG A 95 -3.60 -16.60 -20.88
N CYS A 96 -2.38 -16.10 -21.07
CA CYS A 96 -1.95 -15.52 -22.34
C CYS A 96 -1.47 -16.58 -23.37
N GLY A 97 -1.33 -17.85 -22.97
CA GLY A 97 -0.78 -18.91 -23.83
C GLY A 97 0.74 -18.86 -23.95
N ASP A 98 1.32 -19.76 -24.74
CA ASP A 98 2.76 -19.80 -25.04
C ASP A 98 3.05 -18.97 -26.29
N GLN A 99 3.60 -17.79 -26.06
CA GLN A 99 3.95 -16.83 -27.11
C GLN A 99 5.38 -16.35 -26.88
N PRO A 100 6.18 -16.15 -27.95
CA PRO A 100 7.56 -15.68 -27.82
C PRO A 100 7.65 -14.32 -27.10
N GLN A 101 6.67 -13.44 -27.29
CA GLN A 101 6.60 -12.14 -26.61
C GLN A 101 6.45 -12.25 -25.09
N ARG A 102 5.77 -13.31 -24.60
CA ARG A 102 5.65 -13.59 -23.18
C ARG A 102 6.99 -14.03 -22.61
N ASP A 103 7.70 -14.90 -23.33
CA ASP A 103 9.03 -15.37 -22.93
C ASP A 103 10.04 -14.22 -22.89
N ASP A 104 9.99 -13.32 -23.88
CA ASP A 104 10.82 -12.10 -23.91
C ASP A 104 10.53 -11.18 -22.71
N CYS A 105 9.25 -10.93 -22.42
CA CYS A 105 8.84 -10.12 -21.27
C CYS A 105 9.23 -10.78 -19.94
N ARG A 106 9.13 -12.11 -19.85
CA ARG A 106 9.55 -12.88 -18.68
C ARG A 106 11.06 -12.77 -18.45
N ALA A 107 11.85 -12.93 -19.51
CA ALA A 107 13.31 -12.77 -19.46
C ALA A 107 13.69 -11.34 -19.05
N PHE A 108 12.98 -10.34 -19.56
CA PHE A 108 13.15 -8.95 -19.17
C PHE A 108 12.85 -8.72 -17.69
N VAL A 109 11.75 -9.26 -17.16
CA VAL A 109 11.43 -9.18 -15.71
C VAL A 109 12.52 -9.82 -14.87
N ALA A 110 13.04 -10.99 -15.27
CA ALA A 110 14.13 -11.65 -14.56
C ALA A 110 15.41 -10.79 -14.53
N GLN A 111 15.83 -10.27 -15.70
CA GLN A 111 17.02 -9.43 -15.81
C GLN A 111 16.89 -8.12 -15.03
N MET A 112 15.74 -7.44 -15.10
CA MET A 112 15.51 -6.20 -14.35
C MET A 112 15.49 -6.41 -12.84
N SER A 113 15.05 -7.59 -12.38
CA SER A 113 15.01 -7.92 -10.97
C SER A 113 16.40 -8.09 -10.34
N GLU A 114 17.42 -8.41 -11.13
CA GLU A 114 18.81 -8.51 -10.66
C GLU A 114 19.52 -7.14 -10.58
N THR A 115 18.92 -6.09 -11.14
CA THR A 115 19.49 -4.74 -11.07
C THR A 115 19.32 -4.14 -9.67
N PRO A 116 20.20 -3.21 -9.23
CA PRO A 116 20.10 -2.59 -7.89
C PRO A 116 18.78 -1.85 -7.62
N ARG A 117 18.09 -1.39 -8.67
CA ARG A 117 16.78 -0.75 -8.54
C ARG A 117 15.63 -1.76 -8.50
N GLY A 118 15.86 -2.98 -8.97
CA GLY A 118 14.84 -4.00 -9.16
C GLY A 118 13.72 -3.56 -10.12
N ILE A 119 12.65 -4.35 -10.16
CA ILE A 119 11.41 -4.04 -10.87
C ILE A 119 10.25 -3.97 -9.88
N SER A 120 9.38 -2.98 -10.01
CA SER A 120 8.18 -2.85 -9.18
C SER A 120 7.00 -3.67 -9.71
N LEU A 121 6.09 -4.07 -8.82
CA LEU A 121 4.84 -4.73 -9.21
C LEU A 121 4.02 -3.91 -10.22
N ARG A 122 4.07 -2.58 -10.11
CA ARG A 122 3.40 -1.68 -11.06
C ARG A 122 3.98 -1.80 -12.46
N GLN A 123 5.31 -1.81 -12.59
CA GLN A 123 5.97 -2.00 -13.88
C GLN A 123 5.69 -3.37 -14.48
N ILE A 124 5.67 -4.43 -13.66
CA ILE A 124 5.25 -5.77 -14.10
C ILE A 124 3.82 -5.72 -14.63
N GLY A 125 2.90 -5.08 -13.91
CA GLY A 125 1.51 -4.89 -14.36
C GLY A 125 1.42 -4.18 -15.71
N GLN A 126 2.18 -3.09 -15.90
CA GLN A 126 2.23 -2.36 -17.17
C GLN A 126 2.75 -3.20 -18.33
N LEU A 127 3.78 -4.04 -18.09
CA LEU A 127 4.29 -4.98 -19.10
C LEU A 127 3.22 -6.00 -19.49
N VAL A 128 2.49 -6.56 -18.52
CA VAL A 128 1.41 -7.50 -18.78
C VAL A 128 0.25 -6.85 -19.53
N GLU A 129 -0.11 -5.62 -19.20
CA GLU A 129 -1.13 -4.86 -19.92
C GLU A 129 -0.72 -4.61 -21.37
N ALA A 130 0.52 -4.21 -21.61
CA ALA A 130 1.07 -4.02 -22.96
C ALA A 130 1.03 -5.33 -23.77
N LEU A 131 1.40 -6.46 -23.14
CA LEU A 131 1.32 -7.79 -23.76
C LEU A 131 -0.13 -8.16 -24.11
N ARG A 132 -1.10 -7.87 -23.24
CA ARG A 132 -2.52 -8.14 -23.54
C ARG A 132 -3.07 -7.23 -24.63
N ALA A 133 -2.63 -5.98 -24.68
CA ALA A 133 -3.05 -5.02 -25.70
C ALA A 133 -2.57 -5.43 -27.10
N SER A 134 -1.37 -6.01 -27.23
CA SER A 134 -0.89 -6.52 -28.52
C SER A 134 -1.70 -7.73 -29.03
N MET A 135 -2.42 -8.42 -28.14
CA MET A 135 -3.30 -9.55 -28.48
C MET A 135 -4.70 -9.13 -28.92
N ALA A 136 -5.13 -7.89 -28.64
CA ALA A 136 -6.46 -7.43 -29.02
C ALA A 136 -6.58 -7.41 -30.55
N PRO A 137 -7.66 -7.98 -31.14
CA PRO A 137 -7.84 -7.95 -32.58
C PRO A 137 -7.89 -6.49 -33.05
N LYS A 138 -7.06 -6.15 -34.04
CA LYS A 138 -7.15 -4.86 -34.73
C LYS A 138 -8.51 -4.82 -35.41
N VAL A 139 -9.46 -4.10 -34.82
CA VAL A 139 -10.75 -3.80 -35.46
C VAL A 139 -10.41 -2.94 -36.67
N HIS A 140 -10.47 -3.54 -37.85
CA HIS A 140 -10.40 -2.87 -39.16
C HIS A 140 -11.80 -2.49 -39.61
#